data_AF-A0A9D8RHQ1-F1
#
_entry.id   AF-A0A9D8RHQ1-F1
#
_cell.length_a   1.000
_cell.length_b   1.000
_cell.length_c   1.000
_cell.angle_alpha   90.00
_cell.angle_beta   90.00
_cell.angle_gamma   90.00
#
_symmetry.space_group_name_H-M   'P 1'
#
loop_
_entity.id
_entity.type
_entity.pdbx_description
1 polymer ?
#
loop_
_entity_poly.entity_id
_entity_poly.type
_entity_poly.pdbx_seq_one_letter_code
_entity_poly.pdbx_strand_id
1 'polypeptide(L)'
;MKKHDIVLWILFFVFLAVRIFFKIQYWIILSLITCSLAIVLLVKAKMPSKKYIWISIILAVLSHIAYLGYQRNPWILLYGLRAGIPTLLCSMAVFSVMEKRGEYALVSGKGKYPLVLTILISIIVGAVLSIINFFISRKEAGFDFSFWKLLLCLNPAIYEEMACRAIFMAFCVWFAEDKMNFFQLFTMYFMMFVPHTVVHGYPFVQTITLCVLFGLPFTILQRKRDITSAMISHGIVDAVRFTVMGI
;
A
#
# COMPACT_ATOMS: atom_id res chain seq x y z
N MET A 1 -23.15 -12.15 -2.09
CA MET A 1 -22.10 -11.48 -1.28
C MET A 1 -21.96 -12.23 0.03
N LYS A 2 -20.75 -12.54 0.49
CA LYS A 2 -20.57 -13.18 1.81
C LYS A 2 -20.56 -12.10 2.90
N LYS A 3 -20.79 -12.49 4.16
CA LYS A 3 -20.87 -11.56 5.31
C LYS A 3 -19.64 -10.64 5.42
N HIS A 4 -18.43 -11.15 5.11
CA HIS A 4 -17.20 -10.37 5.15
C HIS A 4 -17.10 -9.31 4.04
N ASP A 5 -17.64 -9.60 2.85
CA ASP A 5 -17.70 -8.60 1.77
C ASP A 5 -18.57 -7.43 2.21
N ILE A 6 -19.73 -7.74 2.82
CA ILE A 6 -20.65 -6.72 3.35
C ILE A 6 -19.94 -5.84 4.38
N VAL A 7 -19.14 -6.43 5.28
CA VAL A 7 -18.36 -5.67 6.27
C VAL A 7 -17.39 -4.70 5.58
N LEU A 8 -16.64 -5.14 4.56
CA LEU A 8 -15.73 -4.25 3.82
C LEU A 8 -16.47 -3.12 3.12
N TRP A 9 -17.60 -3.41 2.48
CA TRP A 9 -18.43 -2.39 1.85
C TRP A 9 -19.01 -1.40 2.85
N ILE A 10 -19.49 -1.86 4.01
CA ILE A 10 -19.94 -0.97 5.10
C ILE A 10 -18.78 -0.09 5.57
N LEU A 11 -17.61 -0.66 5.84
CA LEU A 11 -16.43 0.12 6.25
C LEU A 11 -16.05 1.17 5.20
N PHE A 12 -16.11 0.80 3.92
CA PHE A 12 -15.86 1.73 2.82
C PHE A 12 -16.91 2.83 2.73
N PHE A 13 -18.20 2.52 2.86
CA PHE A 13 -19.25 3.54 2.85
C PHE A 13 -19.18 4.46 4.06
N VAL A 14 -18.83 3.94 5.24
CA VAL A 14 -18.54 4.75 6.42
C VAL A 14 -17.35 5.66 6.15
N PHE A 15 -16.25 5.13 5.61
CA PHE A 15 -15.09 5.93 5.22
C PHE A 15 -15.46 7.05 4.23
N LEU A 16 -16.25 6.74 3.20
CA LEU A 16 -16.70 7.70 2.21
C LEU A 16 -17.66 8.75 2.79
N ALA A 17 -18.60 8.34 3.63
CA ALA A 17 -19.52 9.24 4.33
C ALA A 17 -18.73 10.18 5.25
N VAL A 18 -17.77 9.65 6.01
CA VAL A 18 -16.91 10.49 6.84
C VAL A 18 -16.14 11.50 5.98
N ARG A 19 -15.65 11.09 4.80
CA ARG A 19 -15.00 12.01 3.85
C ARG A 19 -15.94 13.13 3.38
N ILE A 20 -17.17 12.79 2.99
CA ILE A 20 -18.12 13.76 2.42
C ILE A 20 -18.60 14.76 3.49
N PHE A 21 -18.88 14.27 4.70
CA PHE A 21 -19.53 15.05 5.75
C PHE A 21 -18.57 15.71 6.74
N PHE A 22 -17.33 15.22 6.87
CA PHE A 22 -16.38 15.73 7.87
C PHE A 22 -15.04 16.13 7.22
N LYS A 23 -14.57 17.34 7.51
CA LYS A 23 -13.24 17.84 7.08
C LYS A 23 -12.10 17.29 7.95
N ILE A 24 -12.07 15.97 8.18
CA ILE A 24 -11.05 15.29 9.00
C ILE A 24 -9.90 14.81 8.12
N GLN A 25 -8.70 14.67 8.69
CA GLN A 25 -7.54 14.10 8.00
C GLN A 25 -7.77 12.61 7.64
N TYR A 26 -8.15 12.34 6.39
CA TYR A 26 -8.65 11.04 5.91
C TYR A 26 -7.68 9.87 6.11
N TRP A 27 -6.37 10.15 6.10
CA TRP A 27 -5.30 9.19 6.34
C TRP A 27 -5.40 8.49 7.70
N ILE A 28 -5.85 9.20 8.73
CA ILE A 28 -6.02 8.64 10.08
C ILE A 28 -7.16 7.63 10.06
N ILE A 29 -8.28 7.97 9.42
CA ILE A 29 -9.46 7.08 9.36
C ILE A 29 -9.12 5.80 8.60
N LEU A 30 -8.47 5.93 7.43
CA LEU A 30 -8.03 4.76 6.67
C LEU A 30 -7.07 3.89 7.50
N SER A 31 -6.13 4.51 8.22
CA SER A 31 -5.21 3.79 9.12
C SER A 31 -5.93 3.06 10.25
N LEU A 32 -6.97 3.66 10.85
CA LEU A 32 -7.77 3.02 11.89
C LEU A 32 -8.54 1.82 11.34
N ILE A 33 -9.12 1.94 10.14
CA ILE A 33 -9.80 0.84 9.46
C ILE A 33 -8.81 -0.29 9.20
N THR A 34 -7.66 0.01 8.62
CA THR A 34 -6.68 -1.02 8.23
C THR A 34 -6.04 -1.69 9.44
N CYS A 35 -5.77 -0.94 10.51
CA CYS A 35 -5.35 -1.52 11.80
C CYS A 35 -6.43 -2.42 12.40
N SER A 36 -7.71 -2.03 12.31
CA SER A 36 -8.82 -2.86 12.81
C SER A 36 -8.92 -4.18 12.03
N LEU A 37 -8.78 -4.12 10.70
CA LEU A 37 -8.72 -5.32 9.86
C LEU A 37 -7.51 -6.20 10.22
N ALA A 38 -6.35 -5.59 10.45
CA ALA A 38 -5.14 -6.30 10.86
C ALA A 38 -5.31 -7.00 12.21
N ILE A 39 -5.92 -6.35 13.20
CA ILE A 39 -6.22 -6.94 14.51
C ILE A 39 -7.16 -8.14 14.34
N VAL A 40 -8.26 -7.99 13.58
CA VAL A 40 -9.19 -9.09 13.30
C VAL A 40 -8.47 -10.28 12.67
N LEU A 41 -7.59 -10.02 11.70
CA LEU A 41 -6.77 -11.06 11.07
C LEU A 41 -5.79 -11.69 12.05
N LEU A 42 -5.08 -10.92 12.86
CA LEU A 42 -4.14 -11.47 13.85
C LEU A 42 -4.84 -12.29 14.93
N VAL A 43 -6.07 -11.94 15.32
CA VAL A 43 -6.87 -12.75 16.25
C VAL A 43 -7.26 -14.09 15.61
N LYS A 44 -7.70 -14.10 14.35
CA LYS A 44 -8.17 -15.32 13.68
C LYS A 44 -7.04 -16.18 13.10
N ALA A 45 -6.12 -15.53 12.40
CA ALA A 45 -4.97 -16.12 11.77
C ALA A 45 -3.78 -16.26 12.72
N LYS A 46 -3.81 -15.75 13.97
CA LYS A 46 -2.66 -15.77 14.89
C LYS A 46 -1.44 -15.02 14.32
N MET A 47 -0.35 -14.95 15.09
CA MET A 47 0.89 -14.30 14.68
C MET A 47 1.60 -15.07 13.55
N PRO A 48 2.31 -14.39 12.65
CA PRO A 48 3.17 -15.04 11.66
C PRO A 48 4.44 -15.61 12.31
N SER A 49 5.24 -16.36 11.55
CA SER A 49 6.53 -16.86 12.01
C SER A 49 7.51 -15.73 12.38
N LYS A 50 8.48 -16.06 13.25
CA LYS A 50 9.50 -15.11 13.74
C LYS A 50 10.21 -14.36 12.61
N LYS A 51 10.46 -15.02 11.48
CA LYS A 51 11.06 -14.41 10.28
C LYS A 51 10.23 -13.21 9.82
N TYR A 52 8.92 -13.38 9.66
CA TYR A 52 8.04 -12.32 9.16
C TYR A 52 7.71 -11.26 10.22
N ILE A 53 7.80 -11.59 11.51
CA ILE A 53 7.78 -10.58 12.58
C ILE A 53 8.98 -9.63 12.41
N TRP A 54 10.19 -10.15 12.23
CA TRP A 54 11.37 -9.32 12.02
C TRP A 54 11.28 -8.46 10.75
N ILE A 55 10.80 -9.04 9.64
CA ILE A 55 10.57 -8.28 8.41
C ILE A 55 9.55 -7.16 8.66
N SER A 56 8.47 -7.43 9.41
CA SER A 56 7.46 -6.43 9.77
C SER A 56 8.03 -5.27 10.59
N ILE A 57 8.91 -5.58 11.55
CA ILE A 57 9.60 -4.56 12.35
C ILE A 57 10.50 -3.69 11.45
N ILE A 58 11.27 -4.31 10.54
CA ILE A 58 12.13 -3.57 9.61
C ILE A 58 11.29 -2.64 8.73
N LEU A 59 10.21 -3.14 8.12
CA LEU A 59 9.33 -2.32 7.28
C LEU A 59 8.71 -1.16 8.08
N ALA A 60 8.26 -1.41 9.31
CA ALA A 60 7.67 -0.40 10.17
C ALA A 60 8.69 0.70 10.54
N VAL A 61 9.91 0.32 10.89
CA VAL A 61 11.00 1.27 11.18
C VAL A 61 11.32 2.10 9.93
N LEU A 62 11.46 1.48 8.77
CA LEU A 62 11.71 2.18 7.50
C LEU A 62 10.58 3.19 7.18
N SER A 63 9.31 2.80 7.28
CA SER A 63 8.16 3.69 7.10
C SER A 63 8.13 4.85 8.10
N HIS A 64 8.59 4.62 9.33
CA HIS A 64 8.64 5.61 10.40
C HIS A 64 9.75 6.63 10.18
N ILE A 65 10.98 6.18 9.93
CA ILE A 65 12.13 7.06 9.71
C ILE A 65 12.05 7.82 8.38
N ALA A 66 11.25 7.33 7.42
CA ALA A 66 10.98 8.00 6.14
C ALA A 66 10.51 9.46 6.33
N TYR A 67 9.84 9.76 7.46
CA TYR A 67 9.39 11.12 7.79
C TYR A 67 10.52 12.11 8.09
N LEU A 68 11.73 11.66 8.40
CA LEU A 68 12.91 12.53 8.45
C LEU A 68 13.22 13.15 7.07
N GLY A 69 12.78 12.48 6.00
CA GLY A 69 12.83 13.02 4.64
C GLY A 69 11.88 14.20 4.40
N TYR A 70 10.78 14.27 5.16
CA TYR A 70 9.82 15.39 5.10
C TYR A 70 10.32 16.60 5.88
N GLN A 71 10.77 16.39 7.13
CA GLN A 71 11.31 17.44 7.97
C GLN A 71 12.48 16.89 8.79
N ARG A 72 13.61 17.59 8.79
CA ARG A 72 14.84 17.16 9.48
C ARG A 72 14.82 17.43 10.99
N ASN A 73 13.64 17.42 11.60
CA ASN A 73 13.44 17.63 13.02
C ASN A 73 13.15 16.27 13.68
N PRO A 74 13.91 15.82 14.69
CA PRO A 74 13.66 14.56 15.38
C PRO A 74 12.23 14.41 15.93
N TRP A 75 11.56 15.50 16.28
CA TRP A 75 10.16 15.48 16.72
C TRP A 75 9.19 14.97 15.65
N ILE A 76 9.55 15.03 14.35
CA ILE A 76 8.74 14.45 13.26
C ILE A 76 8.60 12.93 13.39
N LEU A 77 9.49 12.26 14.12
CA LEU A 77 9.39 10.82 14.35
C LEU A 77 8.11 10.47 15.12
N LEU A 78 7.66 11.33 16.05
CA LEU A 78 6.36 11.14 16.69
C LEU A 78 5.21 11.14 15.66
N TYR A 79 5.30 12.00 14.63
CA TYR A 79 4.36 11.98 13.52
C TYR A 79 4.53 10.71 12.66
N GLY A 80 5.76 10.25 12.45
CA GLY A 80 6.06 9.03 11.71
C GLY A 80 5.50 7.75 12.31
N LEU A 81 5.13 7.74 13.60
CA LEU A 81 4.37 6.63 14.21
C LEU A 81 3.04 6.39 13.50
N ARG A 82 2.45 7.41 12.88
CA ARG A 82 1.22 7.29 12.07
C ARG A 82 1.37 6.35 10.88
N ALA A 83 2.58 6.14 10.36
CA ALA A 83 2.85 5.14 9.32
C ALA A 83 3.49 3.87 9.88
N GLY A 84 4.39 4.00 10.85
CA GLY A 84 5.10 2.87 11.45
C GLY A 84 4.17 1.87 12.13
N ILE A 85 3.23 2.34 12.97
CA ILE A 85 2.31 1.46 13.71
C ILE A 85 1.38 0.69 12.75
N PRO A 86 0.67 1.34 11.80
CA PRO A 86 -0.13 0.59 10.85
C PRO A 86 0.69 -0.35 9.98
N THR A 87 1.90 0.05 9.57
CA THR A 87 2.79 -0.81 8.77
C THR A 87 3.10 -2.09 9.54
N LEU A 88 3.49 -1.99 10.82
CA LEU A 88 3.80 -3.13 11.67
C LEU A 88 2.60 -4.09 11.79
N LEU A 89 1.44 -3.56 12.17
CA LEU A 89 0.23 -4.37 12.37
C LEU A 89 -0.22 -5.02 11.06
N CYS A 90 -0.31 -4.24 9.99
CA CYS A 90 -0.76 -4.72 8.69
C CYS A 90 0.21 -5.73 8.09
N SER A 91 1.53 -5.49 8.15
CA SER A 91 2.50 -6.44 7.61
C SER A 91 2.48 -7.78 8.36
N MET A 92 2.35 -7.76 9.69
CA MET A 92 2.22 -9.01 10.46
C MET A 92 0.94 -9.77 10.07
N ALA A 93 -0.19 -9.07 9.94
CA ALA A 93 -1.45 -9.68 9.54
C ALA A 93 -1.37 -10.27 8.12
N VAL A 94 -0.83 -9.50 7.17
CA VAL A 94 -0.59 -9.92 5.78
C VAL A 94 0.31 -11.15 5.73
N PHE A 95 1.44 -11.15 6.44
CA PHE A 95 2.34 -12.30 6.44
C PHE A 95 1.74 -13.53 7.13
N SER A 96 0.90 -13.35 8.15
CA SER A 96 0.20 -14.46 8.79
C SER A 96 -0.78 -15.15 7.84
N VAL A 97 -1.58 -14.36 7.13
CA VAL A 97 -2.50 -14.90 6.10
C VAL A 97 -1.70 -15.55 4.97
N MET A 98 -0.61 -14.93 4.52
CA MET A 98 0.27 -15.47 3.49
C MET A 98 0.81 -16.86 3.85
N GLU A 99 1.34 -17.05 5.06
CA GLU A 99 1.88 -18.34 5.49
C GLU A 99 0.81 -19.44 5.53
N LYS A 100 -0.44 -19.08 5.86
CA LYS A 100 -1.52 -20.04 6.12
C LYS A 100 -2.35 -20.37 4.90
N ARG A 101 -2.50 -19.43 3.97
CA ARG A 101 -3.30 -19.60 2.76
C ARG A 101 -2.43 -19.85 1.52
N GLY A 102 -1.18 -19.39 1.50
CA GLY A 102 -0.26 -19.60 0.37
C GLY A 102 -0.68 -18.94 -0.95
N GLU A 103 -1.75 -18.13 -0.96
CA GLU A 103 -2.36 -17.61 -2.19
C GLU A 103 -1.71 -16.33 -2.75
N TYR A 104 -0.76 -15.72 -2.04
CA TYR A 104 0.00 -14.55 -2.48
C TYR A 104 1.37 -14.53 -1.79
N ALA A 105 2.37 -13.86 -2.37
CA ALA A 105 3.76 -13.91 -1.89
C ALA A 105 4.33 -12.51 -1.55
N LEU A 106 5.21 -12.45 -0.53
CA LEU A 106 5.98 -11.26 -0.14
C LEU A 106 7.09 -11.00 -1.17
N VAL A 107 7.85 -12.04 -1.45
CA VAL A 107 8.76 -12.20 -2.60
C VAL A 107 8.44 -13.57 -3.16
N SER A 108 8.34 -13.73 -4.47
CA SER A 108 8.29 -15.05 -5.11
C SER A 108 9.62 -15.81 -4.87
N GLY A 109 9.86 -16.27 -3.65
CA GLY A 109 11.07 -17.01 -3.25
C GLY A 109 10.90 -18.52 -3.32
N LYS A 110 9.68 -19.01 -3.54
CA LYS A 110 9.39 -20.44 -3.72
C LYS A 110 8.40 -20.63 -4.87
N GLY A 111 8.91 -20.64 -6.11
CA GLY A 111 8.35 -21.52 -7.14
C GLY A 111 7.70 -20.90 -8.39
N LYS A 112 7.43 -19.59 -8.49
CA LYS A 112 6.81 -19.05 -9.73
C LYS A 112 7.68 -18.11 -10.54
N TYR A 113 8.46 -17.23 -9.91
CA TYR A 113 9.31 -16.29 -10.63
C TYR A 113 10.60 -15.89 -9.90
N PRO A 114 11.75 -15.74 -10.59
CA PRO A 114 13.01 -15.32 -9.98
C PRO A 114 12.96 -13.90 -9.39
N LEU A 115 13.69 -13.66 -8.29
CA LEU A 115 13.87 -12.33 -7.67
C LEU A 115 14.32 -11.28 -8.70
N VAL A 116 15.28 -11.65 -9.56
CA VAL A 116 15.79 -10.79 -10.64
C VAL A 116 14.68 -10.32 -11.57
N LEU A 117 13.79 -11.23 -11.96
CA LEU A 117 12.66 -10.89 -12.82
C LEU A 117 11.65 -9.99 -12.08
N THR A 118 11.50 -10.14 -10.75
CA THR A 118 10.63 -9.27 -9.94
C THR A 118 11.19 -7.86 -9.94
N ILE A 119 12.49 -7.71 -9.69
CA ILE A 119 13.17 -6.42 -9.73
C ILE A 119 13.06 -5.78 -11.12
N LEU A 120 13.35 -6.54 -12.19
CA LEU A 120 13.31 -6.03 -13.56
C LEU A 120 11.92 -5.54 -13.96
N ILE A 121 10.87 -6.33 -13.72
CA ILE A 121 9.48 -5.91 -13.99
C ILE A 121 9.15 -4.65 -13.19
N SER A 122 9.56 -4.58 -11.93
CA SER A 122 9.25 -3.44 -11.07
C SER A 122 9.94 -2.15 -11.55
N ILE A 123 11.18 -2.26 -12.02
CA ILE A 123 11.91 -1.13 -12.61
C ILE A 123 11.21 -0.64 -13.88
N ILE A 124 10.82 -1.56 -14.77
CA ILE A 124 10.14 -1.20 -16.02
C ILE A 124 8.80 -0.53 -15.73
N VAL A 125 7.96 -1.14 -14.88
CA VAL A 125 6.65 -0.58 -14.52
C VAL A 125 6.82 0.77 -13.82
N GLY A 126 7.72 0.86 -12.84
CA GLY A 126 8.03 2.11 -12.14
C GLY A 126 8.49 3.21 -13.09
N ALA A 127 9.38 2.91 -14.04
CA ALA A 127 9.87 3.87 -15.03
C ALA A 127 8.75 4.36 -15.96
N VAL A 128 7.94 3.45 -16.51
CA VAL A 128 6.80 3.82 -17.38
C VAL A 128 5.81 4.72 -16.63
N LEU A 129 5.44 4.35 -15.40
CA LEU A 129 4.53 5.16 -14.59
C LEU A 129 5.14 6.50 -14.19
N SER A 130 6.46 6.57 -13.98
CA SER A 130 7.17 7.83 -13.69
C SER A 130 7.11 8.79 -14.88
N ILE A 131 7.30 8.28 -16.09
CA ILE A 131 7.19 9.06 -17.33
C ILE A 131 5.76 9.59 -17.50
N ILE A 132 4.76 8.73 -17.29
CA ILE A 132 3.34 9.14 -17.33
C ILE A 132 3.07 10.23 -16.29
N ASN A 133 3.56 10.04 -15.05
CA ASN A 133 3.40 11.02 -13.98
C ASN A 133 4.02 12.38 -14.37
N PHE A 134 5.22 12.37 -14.95
CA PHE A 134 5.92 13.56 -15.39
C PHE A 134 5.06 14.38 -16.37
N PHE A 135 4.55 13.74 -17.43
CA PHE A 135 3.71 14.42 -18.42
C PHE A 135 2.38 14.93 -17.86
N ILE A 136 1.77 14.20 -16.91
CA ILE A 136 0.51 14.62 -16.27
C ILE A 136 0.75 15.80 -15.32
N SER A 137 1.88 15.81 -14.61
CA SER A 137 2.19 16.86 -13.64
C SER A 137 2.35 18.24 -14.27
N ARG A 138 2.66 18.30 -15.56
CA ARG A 138 2.99 19.53 -16.32
C ARG A 138 4.03 20.42 -15.63
N LYS A 139 4.83 19.84 -14.73
CA LYS A 139 5.92 20.54 -14.07
C LYS A 139 7.14 20.58 -14.98
N GLU A 140 7.90 21.66 -14.86
CA GLU A 140 9.23 21.72 -15.44
C GLU A 140 10.13 20.69 -14.74
N ALA A 141 10.95 19.98 -15.54
CA ALA A 141 11.93 19.06 -14.99
C ALA A 141 13.01 19.85 -14.25
N GLY A 142 13.16 19.59 -12.96
CA GLY A 142 14.21 20.15 -12.12
C GLY A 142 14.86 19.02 -11.32
N PHE A 143 16.05 18.60 -11.74
CA PHE A 143 16.77 17.55 -11.03
C PHE A 143 17.40 18.11 -9.75
N ASP A 144 16.86 17.71 -8.61
CA ASP A 144 17.35 18.02 -7.28
C ASP A 144 17.40 16.73 -6.45
N PHE A 145 18.55 16.06 -6.55
CA PHE A 145 18.81 14.83 -5.84
C PHE A 145 19.20 15.08 -4.38
N SER A 146 18.52 14.38 -3.48
CA SER A 146 18.84 14.39 -2.05
C SER A 146 18.53 13.05 -1.43
N PHE A 147 19.43 12.56 -0.58
CA PHE A 147 19.20 11.35 0.21
C PHE A 147 17.88 11.43 0.99
N TRP A 148 17.52 12.62 1.48
CA TRP A 148 16.27 12.84 2.22
C TRP A 148 15.01 12.61 1.36
N LYS A 149 15.06 12.90 0.06
CA LYS A 149 13.96 12.65 -0.87
C LYS A 149 13.82 11.15 -1.17
N LEU A 150 14.94 10.43 -1.27
CA LEU A 150 14.92 8.97 -1.36
C LEU A 150 14.41 8.33 -0.07
N LEU A 151 14.77 8.89 1.08
CA LEU A 151 14.27 8.44 2.37
C LEU A 151 12.74 8.65 2.46
N LEU A 152 12.24 9.79 1.97
CA LEU A 152 10.82 10.11 1.93
C LEU A 152 10.03 9.11 1.07
N CYS A 153 10.57 8.63 -0.05
CA CYS A 153 9.86 7.68 -0.93
C CYS A 153 9.66 6.29 -0.31
N LEU A 154 10.38 5.95 0.76
CA LEU A 154 10.14 4.71 1.50
C LEU A 154 8.75 4.68 2.15
N ASN A 155 8.20 5.85 2.53
CA ASN A 155 6.87 5.90 3.13
C ASN A 155 5.78 5.42 2.14
N PRO A 156 5.58 6.04 0.96
CA PRO A 156 4.61 5.56 -0.02
C PRO A 156 4.95 4.13 -0.50
N ALA A 157 6.23 3.83 -0.71
CA ALA A 157 6.65 2.50 -1.14
C ALA A 157 6.29 1.37 -0.15
N ILE A 158 6.33 1.65 1.16
CA ILE A 158 6.14 0.62 2.19
C ILE A 158 4.78 0.73 2.87
N TYR A 159 4.48 1.88 3.47
CA TYR A 159 3.26 2.08 4.25
C TYR A 159 2.02 2.02 3.36
N GLU A 160 2.01 2.67 2.19
CA GLU A 160 0.81 2.66 1.34
C GLU A 160 0.58 1.27 0.74
N GLU A 161 1.62 0.59 0.27
CA GLU A 161 1.48 -0.78 -0.25
C GLU A 161 1.05 -1.78 0.81
N MET A 162 1.58 -1.68 2.03
CA MET A 162 1.30 -2.65 3.08
C MET A 162 -0.01 -2.37 3.82
N ALA A 163 -0.17 -1.13 4.32
CA ALA A 163 -1.30 -0.74 5.16
C ALA A 163 -2.50 -0.26 4.35
N CYS A 164 -2.31 0.31 3.15
CA CYS A 164 -3.42 0.83 2.35
C CYS A 164 -3.88 -0.11 1.22
N ARG A 165 -3.13 -1.18 0.92
CA ARG A 165 -3.45 -2.13 -0.16
C ARG A 165 -3.39 -3.60 0.27
N ALA A 166 -2.24 -4.08 0.73
CA ALA A 166 -2.03 -5.51 1.00
C ALA A 166 -2.98 -6.07 2.06
N ILE A 167 -3.32 -5.28 3.07
CA ILE A 167 -4.24 -5.70 4.12
C ILE A 167 -5.64 -6.05 3.60
N PHE A 168 -6.15 -5.31 2.62
CA PHE A 168 -7.47 -5.58 2.02
C PHE A 168 -7.46 -6.89 1.24
N MET A 169 -6.39 -7.14 0.49
CA MET A 169 -6.17 -8.42 -0.18
C MET A 169 -6.09 -9.57 0.83
N ALA A 170 -5.29 -9.41 1.89
CA ALA A 170 -5.15 -10.40 2.96
C ALA A 170 -6.49 -10.72 3.62
N PHE A 171 -7.30 -9.69 3.88
CA PHE A 171 -8.62 -9.86 4.47
C PHE A 171 -9.55 -10.66 3.56
N CYS A 172 -9.61 -10.33 2.27
CA CYS A 172 -10.43 -11.05 1.30
C CYS A 172 -9.97 -12.52 1.16
N VAL A 173 -8.66 -12.76 1.04
CA VAL A 173 -8.09 -14.11 0.93
C VAL A 173 -8.35 -14.94 2.18
N TRP A 174 -8.25 -14.35 3.36
CA TRP A 174 -8.47 -15.09 4.60
C TRP A 174 -9.91 -15.61 4.73
N PHE A 175 -10.88 -14.81 4.31
CA PHE A 175 -12.30 -15.17 4.39
C PHE A 175 -12.86 -15.82 3.12
N ALA A 176 -12.05 -15.94 2.08
CA ALA A 176 -12.34 -16.83 0.98
C ALA A 176 -12.30 -18.28 1.51
N GLU A 177 -13.41 -19.00 1.34
CA GLU A 177 -13.51 -20.41 1.70
C GLU A 177 -12.77 -21.28 0.66
N ASP A 178 -12.78 -20.84 -0.61
CA ASP A 178 -12.17 -21.48 -1.78
C ASP A 178 -11.80 -20.40 -2.83
N LYS A 179 -11.79 -20.77 -4.12
CA LYS A 179 -11.71 -19.82 -5.24
C LYS A 179 -12.76 -18.71 -5.09
N MET A 180 -12.29 -17.47 -5.08
CA MET A 180 -13.16 -16.30 -5.08
C MET A 180 -14.05 -16.29 -6.31
N ASN A 181 -15.35 -16.04 -6.11
CA ASN A 181 -16.24 -15.72 -7.22
C ASN A 181 -15.95 -14.32 -7.79
N PHE A 182 -16.60 -13.98 -8.90
CA PHE A 182 -16.41 -12.68 -9.56
C PHE A 182 -16.62 -11.49 -8.63
N PHE A 183 -17.64 -11.51 -7.77
CA PHE A 183 -17.95 -10.41 -6.86
C PHE A 183 -16.91 -10.25 -5.76
N GLN A 184 -16.42 -11.36 -5.21
CA GLN A 184 -15.34 -11.35 -4.20
C GLN A 184 -14.04 -10.84 -4.82
N LEU A 185 -13.75 -11.26 -6.05
CA LEU A 185 -12.59 -10.77 -6.79
C LEU A 185 -12.71 -9.26 -7.04
N PHE A 186 -13.87 -8.80 -7.52
CA PHE A 186 -14.16 -7.37 -7.70
C PHE A 186 -13.99 -6.60 -6.39
N THR A 187 -14.56 -7.08 -5.28
CA THR A 187 -14.45 -6.45 -3.96
C THR A 187 -12.99 -6.36 -3.52
N MET A 188 -12.22 -7.44 -3.69
CA MET A 188 -10.79 -7.44 -3.38
C MET A 188 -10.03 -6.39 -4.19
N TYR A 189 -10.18 -6.38 -5.52
CA TYR A 189 -9.51 -5.39 -6.37
C TYR A 189 -9.95 -3.96 -6.02
N PHE A 190 -11.25 -3.72 -5.88
CA PHE A 190 -11.78 -2.41 -5.51
C PHE A 190 -11.18 -1.90 -4.21
N MET A 191 -11.17 -2.72 -3.16
CA MET A 191 -10.64 -2.35 -1.84
C MET A 191 -9.13 -2.19 -1.84
N MET A 192 -8.40 -2.83 -2.75
CA MET A 192 -6.95 -2.67 -2.88
C MET A 192 -6.51 -1.32 -3.42
N PHE A 193 -7.32 -0.61 -4.22
CA PHE A 193 -6.90 0.69 -4.77
C PHE A 193 -7.83 1.87 -4.51
N VAL A 194 -9.15 1.68 -4.43
CA VAL A 194 -10.09 2.82 -4.29
C VAL A 194 -10.00 3.52 -2.92
N PRO A 195 -10.00 2.82 -1.78
CA PRO A 195 -9.92 3.50 -0.47
C PRO A 195 -8.66 4.37 -0.35
N HIS A 196 -7.54 3.84 -0.84
CA HIS A 196 -6.26 4.56 -0.86
C HIS A 196 -6.32 5.81 -1.77
N THR A 197 -6.77 5.71 -3.02
CA THR A 197 -6.79 6.89 -3.90
C THR A 197 -7.77 7.97 -3.44
N VAL A 198 -8.86 7.57 -2.80
CA VAL A 198 -9.85 8.47 -2.19
C VAL A 198 -9.24 9.25 -1.02
N VAL A 199 -8.33 8.65 -0.26
CA VAL A 199 -7.72 9.25 0.93
C VAL A 199 -6.87 10.48 0.63
N HIS A 200 -6.31 10.56 -0.59
CA HIS A 200 -5.54 11.71 -1.07
C HIS A 200 -6.41 12.97 -1.22
N GLY A 201 -7.73 12.84 -1.25
CA GLY A 201 -8.65 13.99 -1.21
C GLY A 201 -8.74 14.79 -2.50
N TYR A 202 -8.20 14.29 -3.61
CA TYR A 202 -8.28 14.95 -4.92
C TYR A 202 -9.73 15.11 -5.44
N PRO A 203 -9.97 16.05 -6.36
CA PRO A 203 -11.21 16.14 -7.15
C PRO A 203 -11.51 14.84 -7.89
N PHE A 204 -12.78 14.60 -8.20
CA PHE A 204 -13.28 13.34 -8.76
C PHE A 204 -12.48 12.83 -9.97
N VAL A 205 -12.25 13.69 -10.97
CA VAL A 205 -11.49 13.32 -12.19
C VAL A 205 -10.06 12.90 -11.84
N GLN A 206 -9.38 13.65 -10.97
CA GLN A 206 -8.02 13.35 -10.54
C GLN A 206 -7.95 12.07 -9.69
N THR A 207 -8.96 11.81 -8.85
CA THR A 207 -9.09 10.53 -8.14
C THR A 207 -9.23 9.36 -9.11
N ILE A 208 -10.05 9.50 -10.17
CA ILE A 208 -10.17 8.46 -11.21
C ILE A 208 -8.83 8.26 -11.92
N THR A 209 -8.16 9.35 -12.31
CA THR A 209 -6.84 9.29 -12.93
C THR A 209 -5.84 8.54 -12.04
N LEU A 210 -5.80 8.85 -10.74
CA LEU A 210 -4.94 8.16 -9.78
C LEU A 210 -5.31 6.68 -9.63
N CYS A 211 -6.60 6.34 -9.59
CA CYS A 211 -7.09 4.96 -9.57
C CYS A 211 -6.57 4.17 -10.79
N VAL A 212 -6.79 4.70 -11.99
CA VAL A 212 -6.54 3.98 -13.24
C VAL A 212 -5.05 3.89 -13.53
N LEU A 213 -4.29 4.97 -13.32
CA LEU A 213 -2.89 5.05 -13.74
C LEU A 213 -1.90 4.55 -12.68
N PHE A 214 -2.25 4.58 -11.40
CA PHE A 214 -1.33 4.16 -10.33
C PHE A 214 -1.92 3.06 -9.47
N GLY A 215 -3.13 3.29 -8.95
CA GLY A 215 -3.80 2.34 -8.04
C GLY A 215 -3.98 0.95 -8.65
N LEU A 216 -4.50 0.87 -9.87
CA LEU A 216 -4.78 -0.37 -10.58
C LEU A 216 -3.49 -1.09 -11.01
N PRO A 217 -2.49 -0.45 -11.65
CA PRO A 217 -1.22 -1.10 -11.96
C PRO A 217 -0.51 -1.70 -10.75
N PHE A 218 -0.40 -0.97 -9.64
CA PHE A 218 0.20 -1.51 -8.42
C PHE A 218 -0.58 -2.67 -7.84
N THR A 219 -1.92 -2.62 -7.90
CA THR A 219 -2.80 -3.72 -7.48
C THR A 219 -2.60 -4.97 -8.33
N ILE A 220 -2.55 -4.82 -9.66
CA ILE A 220 -2.31 -5.93 -10.59
C ILE A 220 -0.92 -6.52 -10.34
N LEU A 221 0.09 -5.66 -10.20
CA LEU A 221 1.47 -6.07 -9.98
C LEU A 221 1.57 -6.86 -8.66
N GLN A 222 1.05 -6.31 -7.57
CA GLN A 222 1.01 -6.99 -6.28
C GLN A 222 0.28 -8.34 -6.32
N ARG A 223 -0.88 -8.42 -6.97
CA ARG A 223 -1.70 -9.65 -6.99
C ARG A 223 -1.11 -10.72 -7.89
N LYS A 224 -0.61 -10.34 -9.08
CA LYS A 224 -0.10 -11.29 -10.09
C LYS A 224 1.36 -11.67 -9.87
N ARG A 225 2.13 -10.81 -9.20
CA ARG A 225 3.56 -10.99 -8.97
C ARG A 225 3.87 -11.21 -7.49
N ASP A 226 4.06 -10.14 -6.74
CA ASP A 226 4.33 -10.16 -5.30
C ASP A 226 4.27 -8.75 -4.71
N ILE A 227 4.18 -8.63 -3.38
CA ILE A 227 4.11 -7.33 -2.70
C ILE A 227 5.36 -6.48 -2.99
N THR A 228 6.53 -7.10 -3.01
CA THR A 228 7.81 -6.40 -3.27
C THR A 228 7.81 -5.66 -4.60
N SER A 229 7.19 -6.24 -5.63
CA SER A 229 7.14 -5.61 -6.95
C SER A 229 6.35 -4.30 -6.97
N ALA A 230 5.24 -4.23 -6.24
CA ALA A 230 4.47 -3.00 -6.08
C ALA A 230 5.25 -1.96 -5.25
N MET A 231 5.89 -2.39 -4.16
CA MET A 231 6.72 -1.51 -3.31
C MET A 231 7.87 -0.86 -4.10
N ILE A 232 8.61 -1.64 -4.89
CA ILE A 232 9.70 -1.12 -5.72
C ILE A 232 9.16 -0.17 -6.79
N SER A 233 8.10 -0.57 -7.51
CA SER A 233 7.55 0.26 -8.59
C SER A 233 7.02 1.60 -8.07
N HIS A 234 6.29 1.57 -6.96
CA HIS A 234 5.77 2.78 -6.32
C HIS A 234 6.90 3.65 -5.78
N GLY A 235 7.89 3.05 -5.12
CA GLY A 235 9.08 3.76 -4.65
C GLY A 235 9.86 4.46 -5.78
N ILE A 236 9.94 3.86 -6.97
CA ILE A 236 10.56 4.49 -8.15
C ILE A 236 9.74 5.70 -8.60
N VAL A 237 8.41 5.55 -8.73
CA VAL A 237 7.53 6.66 -9.12
C VAL A 237 7.70 7.85 -8.18
N ASP A 238 7.71 7.59 -6.87
CA ASP A 238 7.82 8.67 -5.88
C ASP A 238 9.25 9.19 -5.75
N ALA A 239 10.28 8.36 -5.95
CA ALA A 239 11.66 8.84 -6.05
C ALA A 239 11.83 9.81 -7.22
N VAL A 240 11.30 9.49 -8.40
CA VAL A 240 11.32 10.40 -9.56
C VAL A 240 10.49 11.65 -9.28
N ARG A 241 9.29 11.50 -8.69
CA ARG A 241 8.44 12.64 -8.32
C ARG A 241 9.17 13.62 -7.40
N PHE A 242 9.86 13.13 -6.37
CA PHE A 242 10.54 13.96 -5.40
C PHE A 242 11.85 14.57 -5.94
N THR A 243 12.62 13.80 -6.71
CA THR A 243 13.94 14.23 -7.20
C THR A 243 13.89 15.01 -8.51
N VAL A 244 12.91 14.79 -9.37
CA VAL A 244 12.82 15.43 -10.70
C VAL A 244 11.71 16.48 -10.78
N MET A 245 10.62 16.32 -10.02
CA MET A 245 9.45 17.21 -10.08
C MET A 245 9.33 18.15 -8.87
N GLY A 246 10.17 17.95 -7.84
CA GLY A 246 10.20 18.78 -6.63
C GLY A 246 8.85 18.89 -5.91
N ILE A 247 8.10 17.79 -5.87
CA ILE A 247 6.82 17.67 -5.15
C ILE A 247 7.08 17.03 -3.78
#